data_AF-A0A1Q3TG20-F1
#
_entry.id   AF-A0A1Q3TG20-F1
#
_cell.length_a   1.000
_cell.length_b   1.000
_cell.length_c   1.000
_cell.angle_alpha   90.00
_cell.angle_beta   90.00
_cell.angle_gamma   90.00
#
_symmetry.space_group_name_H-M   'P 1'
#
loop_
_entity.id
_entity.type
_entity.pdbx_description
1 polymer ?
#
loop_
_entity_poly.entity_id
_entity_poly.type
_entity_poly.pdbx_seq_one_letter_code
_entity_poly.pdbx_strand_id
1 'polypeptide(L)'
;MFGKKKHKEAKQPGGNWTDKAAGKIAGAGIKLQTKFAHVMNKRVSKIPQQKLKTVLVAFCLLSGGFSIYLAANAIFGTENKQPSFEVKKMDVPKHFNKTGSEINEPENSISHEMYREIQEYKKYMDSLKQPIRPGLLDSIRILENIYHSQQIK
;
A
#
# COMPACT_ATOMS: atom_id res chain seq x y z
N MET A 1 0.06 46.39 -17.52
CA MET A 1 0.11 46.13 -16.07
C MET A 1 -0.19 44.66 -15.82
N PHE A 2 0.84 43.90 -15.42
CA PHE A 2 0.76 42.46 -15.16
C PHE A 2 0.40 42.19 -13.70
N GLY A 3 -0.65 41.42 -13.45
CA GLY A 3 -1.01 40.93 -12.11
C GLY A 3 -1.32 39.44 -12.14
N LYS A 4 -0.29 38.58 -12.24
CA LYS A 4 -0.46 37.13 -12.08
C LYS A 4 -0.60 36.80 -10.59
N LYS A 5 -1.81 36.39 -10.21
CA LYS A 5 -2.13 35.79 -8.90
C LYS A 5 -1.25 34.55 -8.66
N LYS A 6 -0.47 34.54 -7.58
CA LYS A 6 0.22 33.34 -7.09
C LYS A 6 -0.70 32.57 -6.16
N HIS A 7 -1.12 31.37 -6.58
CA HIS A 7 -1.72 30.39 -5.67
C HIS A 7 -0.64 29.92 -4.68
N LYS A 8 -0.97 29.99 -3.39
CA LYS A 8 -0.12 29.60 -2.27
C LYS A 8 -0.41 28.13 -1.96
N GLU A 9 0.50 27.23 -2.30
CA GLU A 9 0.39 25.80 -1.94
C GLU A 9 0.50 25.62 -0.43
N ALA A 10 -0.42 24.83 0.13
CA ALA A 10 -0.47 24.48 1.54
C ALA A 10 0.71 23.54 1.89
N LYS A 11 1.60 23.99 2.78
CA LYS A 11 2.64 23.16 3.39
C LYS A 11 1.99 22.09 4.27
N GLN A 12 2.17 20.81 3.91
CA GLN A 12 1.95 19.69 4.83
C GLN A 12 3.17 19.49 5.74
N PRO A 13 2.99 19.13 7.03
CA PRO A 13 4.10 18.88 7.95
C PRO A 13 4.51 17.41 7.84
N GLY A 14 5.46 17.10 6.96
CA GLY A 14 6.04 15.76 6.81
C GLY A 14 7.55 15.87 6.60
N GLY A 15 8.32 15.12 7.38
CA GLY A 15 9.76 15.32 7.55
C GLY A 15 10.58 15.38 6.26
N ASN A 16 11.71 16.08 6.33
CA ASN A 16 12.69 16.38 5.26
C ASN A 16 13.09 15.19 4.33
N TRP A 17 12.79 13.94 4.73
CA TRP A 17 12.99 12.71 3.95
C TRP A 17 11.84 12.39 2.99
N THR A 18 10.58 12.66 3.36
CA THR A 18 9.41 12.41 2.50
C THR A 18 9.36 13.40 1.34
N ASP A 19 9.70 14.67 1.57
CA ASP A 19 9.80 15.68 0.50
C ASP A 19 10.94 15.38 -0.49
N LYS A 20 12.07 14.82 -0.01
CA LYS A 20 13.18 14.40 -0.89
C LYS A 20 12.82 13.16 -1.71
N ALA A 21 12.11 12.19 -1.11
CA ALA A 21 11.64 11.00 -1.83
C ALA A 21 10.54 11.37 -2.83
N ALA A 22 9.55 12.17 -2.42
CA ALA A 22 8.49 12.68 -3.28
C ALA A 22 9.06 13.52 -4.43
N GLY A 23 10.03 14.40 -4.17
CA GLY A 23 10.72 15.16 -5.21
C GLY A 23 11.49 14.29 -6.20
N LYS A 24 12.12 13.20 -5.74
CA LYS A 24 12.80 12.23 -6.62
C LYS A 24 11.83 11.40 -7.44
N ILE A 25 10.71 10.96 -6.85
CA ILE A 25 9.67 10.17 -7.54
C ILE A 25 8.92 11.05 -8.55
N ALA A 26 8.55 12.28 -8.17
CA ALA A 26 7.97 13.26 -9.08
C ALA A 26 8.95 13.59 -10.22
N GLY A 27 10.23 13.80 -9.92
CA GLY A 27 11.26 14.05 -10.94
C GLY A 27 11.47 12.85 -11.87
N ALA A 28 11.45 11.62 -11.35
CA ALA A 28 11.54 10.40 -12.15
C ALA A 28 10.28 10.18 -13.02
N GLY A 29 9.09 10.41 -12.45
CA GLY A 29 7.81 10.35 -13.15
C GLY A 29 7.73 11.38 -14.27
N ILE A 30 8.13 12.62 -14.02
CA ILE A 30 8.18 13.68 -15.03
C ILE A 30 9.19 13.32 -16.13
N LYS A 31 10.38 12.83 -15.79
CA LYS A 31 11.36 12.37 -16.80
C LYS A 31 10.81 11.22 -17.65
N LEU A 32 10.11 10.28 -17.03
CA LEU A 32 9.51 9.15 -17.74
C LEU A 32 8.38 9.63 -18.65
N GLN A 33 7.50 10.50 -18.18
CA GLN A 33 6.43 11.11 -18.98
C GLN A 33 6.99 11.92 -20.14
N THR A 34 8.04 12.71 -19.91
CA THR A 34 8.67 13.53 -20.95
C THR A 34 9.35 12.66 -22.01
N LYS A 35 10.03 11.60 -21.58
CA LYS A 35 10.67 10.62 -22.47
C LYS A 35 9.63 9.84 -23.26
N PHE A 36 8.55 9.41 -22.61
CA PHE A 36 7.43 8.74 -23.25
C PHE A 36 6.75 9.65 -24.27
N ALA A 37 6.45 10.89 -23.91
CA ALA A 37 5.89 11.88 -24.81
C ALA A 37 6.81 12.12 -26.02
N HIS A 38 8.12 12.21 -25.81
CA HIS A 38 9.08 12.40 -26.90
C HIS A 38 9.17 11.18 -27.84
N VAL A 39 9.21 9.96 -27.28
CA VAL A 39 9.21 8.70 -28.04
C VAL A 39 7.91 8.53 -28.83
N MET A 40 6.78 8.81 -28.17
CA MET A 40 5.46 8.70 -28.76
C MET A 40 5.28 9.76 -29.84
N ASN A 41 5.69 11.01 -29.62
CA ASN A 41 5.68 12.05 -30.63
C ASN A 41 6.55 11.68 -31.84
N LYS A 42 7.76 11.16 -31.62
CA LYS A 42 8.68 10.72 -32.70
C LYS A 42 8.16 9.53 -33.51
N ARG A 43 7.39 8.62 -32.86
CA ARG A 43 6.75 7.49 -33.55
C ARG A 43 5.49 7.94 -34.28
N VAL A 44 4.66 8.77 -33.66
CA VAL A 44 3.40 9.25 -34.23
C VAL A 44 3.62 10.25 -35.36
N SER A 45 4.65 11.12 -35.28
CA SER A 45 4.96 12.10 -36.32
C SER A 45 5.41 11.47 -37.65
N LYS A 46 5.89 10.22 -37.62
CA LYS A 46 6.28 9.47 -38.82
C LYS A 46 5.11 8.73 -39.48
N ILE A 47 3.94 8.69 -38.82
CA ILE A 47 2.78 7.98 -39.35
C ILE A 47 1.94 8.97 -40.17
N PRO A 48 1.58 8.64 -41.42
CA PRO A 48 0.68 9.48 -42.21
C PRO A 48 -0.69 9.60 -41.53
N GLN A 49 -1.27 10.80 -41.55
CA GLN A 49 -2.53 11.15 -40.85
C GLN A 49 -3.69 10.19 -41.17
N GLN A 50 -3.72 9.64 -42.39
CA GLN A 50 -4.71 8.64 -42.80
C GLN A 50 -4.60 7.34 -42.00
N LYS A 51 -3.38 6.83 -41.79
CA LYS A 51 -3.14 5.62 -40.99
C LYS A 51 -3.40 5.87 -39.51
N LEU A 52 -3.11 7.08 -39.00
CA LEU A 52 -3.42 7.45 -37.63
C LEU A 52 -4.93 7.44 -37.36
N LYS A 53 -5.73 7.98 -38.30
CA LYS A 53 -7.20 7.90 -38.24
C LYS A 53 -7.70 6.46 -38.26
N THR A 54 -7.16 5.61 -39.15
CA THR A 54 -7.54 4.19 -39.19
C THR A 54 -7.21 3.46 -37.88
N VAL A 55 -6.03 3.69 -37.31
CA VAL A 55 -5.63 3.11 -36.02
C VAL A 55 -6.53 3.60 -34.90
N LEU A 56 -6.92 4.89 -34.90
CA LEU A 56 -7.82 5.44 -33.90
C LEU A 56 -9.22 4.82 -33.97
N VAL A 57 -9.79 4.70 -35.17
CA VAL A 57 -11.09 4.05 -35.39
C VAL A 57 -11.02 2.58 -34.95
N ALA A 58 -9.98 1.85 -35.36
CA ALA A 58 -9.77 0.46 -34.96
C ALA A 58 -9.62 0.33 -33.44
N PHE A 59 -8.87 1.23 -32.79
CA PHE A 59 -8.72 1.27 -31.34
C PHE A 59 -10.05 1.53 -30.64
N CYS A 60 -10.86 2.48 -31.12
CA CYS A 60 -12.19 2.74 -30.57
C CYS A 60 -13.13 1.55 -30.74
N LEU A 61 -13.11 0.87 -31.88
CA LEU A 61 -13.94 -0.31 -32.11
C LEU A 61 -13.50 -1.50 -31.25
N LEU A 62 -12.19 -1.71 -31.09
CA LEU A 62 -11.65 -2.76 -30.24
C LEU A 62 -11.91 -2.48 -28.77
N SER A 63 -11.57 -1.29 -28.27
CA SER A 63 -11.75 -0.92 -26.87
C SER A 63 -13.24 -0.79 -26.53
N GLY A 64 -14.02 -0.10 -27.35
CA GLY A 64 -15.46 0.07 -27.16
C GLY A 64 -16.20 -1.25 -27.31
N GLY A 65 -15.87 -2.03 -28.35
CA GLY A 65 -16.42 -3.36 -28.56
C GLY A 65 -16.07 -4.32 -27.42
N PHE A 66 -14.83 -4.30 -26.91
CA PHE A 66 -14.43 -5.08 -25.76
C PHE A 66 -15.16 -4.65 -24.48
N SER A 67 -15.32 -3.34 -24.22
CA SER A 67 -16.08 -2.85 -23.07
C SER A 67 -17.55 -3.25 -23.13
N ILE A 68 -18.19 -3.12 -24.29
CA ILE A 68 -19.59 -3.55 -24.50
C ILE A 68 -19.70 -5.08 -24.39
N TYR A 69 -18.75 -5.82 -24.97
CA TYR A 69 -18.68 -7.27 -24.83
C TYR A 69 -18.53 -7.69 -23.37
N LEU A 70 -17.67 -7.03 -22.59
CA LEU A 70 -17.50 -7.32 -21.16
C LEU A 70 -18.78 -7.01 -20.38
N ALA A 71 -19.44 -5.88 -20.68
CA ALA A 71 -20.70 -5.49 -20.05
C ALA A 71 -21.83 -6.48 -20.39
N ALA A 72 -21.97 -6.85 -21.67
CA ALA A 72 -22.95 -7.84 -22.11
C ALA A 72 -22.67 -9.22 -21.51
N ASN A 73 -21.40 -9.65 -21.47
CA ASN A 73 -21.01 -10.91 -20.87
C ASN A 73 -21.15 -10.91 -19.34
N ALA A 74 -21.06 -9.75 -18.68
CA ALA A 74 -21.35 -9.61 -17.25
C ALA A 74 -22.85 -9.62 -16.93
N ILE A 75 -23.70 -9.14 -17.84
CA ILE A 75 -25.16 -9.06 -17.64
C ILE A 75 -25.87 -10.36 -18.09
N PHE A 76 -25.43 -10.95 -19.20
CA PHE A 76 -26.07 -12.10 -19.85
C PHE A 76 -25.26 -13.40 -19.73
N GLY A 77 -24.04 -13.35 -19.18
CA GLY A 77 -23.22 -14.53 -18.98
C GLY A 77 -23.79 -15.41 -17.85
N THR A 78 -24.45 -16.49 -18.22
CA THR A 78 -24.86 -17.57 -17.32
C THR A 78 -23.65 -18.12 -16.56
N GLU A 79 -23.66 -17.85 -15.26
CA GLU A 79 -23.08 -18.59 -14.12
C GLU A 79 -21.69 -19.26 -14.26
N ASN A 80 -20.84 -18.93 -13.26
CA ASN A 80 -19.77 -19.75 -12.66
C ASN A 80 -18.31 -19.54 -13.09
N LYS A 81 -17.95 -18.60 -13.97
CA LYS A 81 -16.52 -18.37 -14.34
C LYS A 81 -16.05 -16.94 -14.46
N GLN A 82 -16.85 -15.95 -14.11
CA GLN A 82 -16.28 -14.63 -13.82
C GLN A 82 -15.80 -14.71 -12.37
N PRO A 83 -14.48 -14.56 -12.06
CA PRO A 83 -14.17 -14.07 -10.74
C PRO A 83 -14.95 -12.76 -10.70
N SER A 84 -15.93 -12.69 -9.80
CA SER A 84 -16.53 -11.41 -9.49
C SER A 84 -15.38 -10.43 -9.34
N PHE A 85 -15.63 -9.17 -9.65
CA PHE A 85 -14.79 -8.11 -9.13
C PHE A 85 -14.90 -8.22 -7.60
N GLU A 86 -14.18 -9.19 -7.03
CA GLU A 86 -13.88 -9.35 -5.65
C GLU A 86 -12.97 -8.15 -5.46
N VAL A 87 -13.63 -7.01 -5.20
CA VAL A 87 -13.13 -6.10 -4.20
C VAL A 87 -12.86 -7.02 -3.02
N LYS A 88 -11.66 -7.62 -3.02
CA LYS A 88 -11.02 -8.04 -1.80
C LYS A 88 -11.10 -6.76 -1.03
N LYS A 89 -12.08 -6.69 -0.13
CA LYS A 89 -12.05 -5.76 0.98
C LYS A 89 -10.66 -6.00 1.48
N MET A 90 -9.77 -5.07 1.18
CA MET A 90 -8.45 -5.09 1.74
C MET A 90 -8.78 -5.21 3.21
N ASP A 91 -8.44 -6.35 3.81
CA ASP A 91 -8.54 -6.51 5.23
C ASP A 91 -7.52 -5.51 5.73
N VAL A 92 -7.96 -4.26 5.83
CA VAL A 92 -7.20 -3.21 6.45
C VAL A 92 -7.10 -3.78 7.85
N PRO A 93 -5.90 -4.21 8.27
CA PRO A 93 -5.76 -4.68 9.63
C PRO A 93 -6.38 -3.57 10.46
N LYS A 94 -7.30 -3.92 11.37
CA LYS A 94 -7.99 -2.95 12.25
C LYS A 94 -7.01 -2.02 13.02
N HIS A 95 -5.71 -2.23 12.85
CA HIS A 95 -4.58 -1.55 13.46
C HIS A 95 -3.72 -0.71 12.48
N PHE A 96 -4.17 -0.32 11.29
CA PHE A 96 -3.36 0.56 10.41
C PHE A 96 -3.29 2.02 10.88
N ASN A 97 -4.24 2.46 11.73
CA ASN A 97 -4.26 3.82 12.32
C ASN A 97 -3.85 3.84 13.80
N LYS A 98 -3.09 2.84 14.23
CA LYS A 98 -2.80 2.63 15.64
C LYS A 98 -1.34 2.98 15.88
N THR A 99 -1.11 4.28 15.99
CA THR A 99 0.15 4.96 16.31
C THR A 99 0.62 4.58 17.72
N GLY A 100 1.00 3.32 17.95
CA GLY A 100 1.74 2.87 19.15
C GLY A 100 1.16 3.27 20.52
N SER A 101 -0.11 3.69 20.61
CA SER A 101 -0.72 4.24 21.82
C SER A 101 -1.51 3.21 22.61
N GLU A 102 -1.89 2.10 21.98
CA GLU A 102 -2.67 1.00 22.58
C GLU A 102 -1.86 -0.05 23.31
N ILE A 103 -0.53 0.04 23.26
CA ILE A 103 0.33 -0.67 24.21
C ILE A 103 0.10 -0.19 25.65
N ASN A 104 -0.52 0.99 25.83
CA ASN A 104 -0.86 1.57 27.12
C ASN A 104 -2.37 1.55 27.42
N GLU A 105 -3.19 0.89 26.59
CA GLU A 105 -4.62 0.73 26.89
C GLU A 105 -4.82 -0.32 27.99
N PRO A 106 -5.70 -0.07 28.97
CA PRO A 106 -5.93 -0.99 30.10
C PRO A 106 -6.51 -2.35 29.68
N GLU A 107 -7.11 -2.45 28.49
CA GLU A 107 -7.55 -3.72 27.88
C GLU A 107 -6.39 -4.59 27.37
N ASN A 108 -5.19 -4.05 27.22
CA ASN A 108 -3.97 -4.78 26.85
C ASN A 108 -3.04 -5.01 28.06
N SER A 109 -3.65 -5.17 29.24
CA SER A 109 -2.93 -5.52 30.47
C SER A 109 -2.45 -6.98 30.39
N ILE A 110 -1.17 -7.21 30.66
CA ILE A 110 -0.62 -8.56 30.66
C ILE A 110 -0.93 -9.15 32.03
N SER A 111 -1.82 -10.15 32.05
CA SER A 111 -2.11 -10.89 33.28
C SER A 111 -0.85 -11.57 33.81
N HIS A 112 -0.74 -11.68 35.14
CA HIS A 112 0.35 -12.41 35.80
C HIS A 112 0.47 -13.86 35.31
N GLU A 113 -0.66 -14.48 34.94
CA GLU A 113 -0.70 -15.83 34.40
C GLU A 113 0.04 -15.93 33.06
N MET A 114 -0.18 -14.96 32.17
CA MET A 114 0.50 -14.88 30.87
C MET A 114 2.00 -14.64 31.03
N TYR A 115 2.40 -13.77 31.96
CA TYR A 115 3.81 -13.56 32.27
C TYR A 115 4.48 -14.86 32.78
N ARG A 116 3.78 -15.62 33.62
CA ARG A 116 4.27 -16.90 34.13
C ARG A 116 4.44 -17.94 33.02
N GLU A 117 3.49 -18.05 32.10
CA GLU A 117 3.56 -18.96 30.94
C GLU A 117 4.77 -18.63 30.04
N ILE A 118 5.05 -17.35 29.83
CA ILE A 118 6.23 -16.89 29.07
C ILE A 118 7.53 -17.29 29.78
N GLN A 119 7.61 -17.16 31.11
CA GLN A 119 8.79 -17.59 31.88
C GLN A 119 8.98 -19.11 31.85
N GLU A 120 7.89 -19.88 31.96
CA GLU A 120 7.93 -21.33 31.85
C GLU A 120 8.39 -21.80 30.46
N TYR A 121 7.91 -21.15 29.39
CA TYR A 121 8.36 -21.38 28.03
C TYR A 121 9.86 -21.10 27.86
N LYS A 122 10.35 -19.97 28.39
CA LYS A 122 11.78 -19.60 28.33
C LYS A 122 12.65 -20.64 29.05
N LYS A 123 12.22 -21.08 30.23
CA LYS A 123 12.88 -22.15 31.00
C LYS A 123 12.88 -23.49 30.26
N TYR A 124 11.79 -23.82 29.58
CA TYR A 124 11.68 -25.03 28.77
C TYR A 124 12.65 -25.00 27.57
N MET A 125 12.72 -23.87 26.87
CA MET A 125 13.64 -23.69 25.74
C MET A 125 15.12 -23.71 26.18
N ASP A 126 15.41 -23.15 27.36
CA ASP A 126 16.74 -23.19 27.96
C ASP A 126 17.15 -24.62 28.36
N SER A 127 16.21 -25.39 28.93
CA SER A 127 16.40 -26.82 29.24
C SER A 127 16.70 -27.65 27.99
N LEU A 128 16.01 -27.36 26.89
CA LEU A 128 16.24 -28.01 25.58
C LEU A 128 17.53 -27.56 24.89
N LYS A 129 18.20 -26.50 25.38
CA LYS A 129 19.33 -25.82 24.71
C LYS A 129 19.02 -25.45 23.26
N GLN A 130 17.75 -25.20 22.96
CA GLN A 130 17.30 -24.85 21.61
C GLN A 130 17.18 -23.33 21.49
N PRO A 131 17.65 -22.74 20.38
CA PRO A 131 17.54 -21.31 20.17
C PRO A 131 16.07 -20.94 19.91
N ILE A 132 15.54 -20.00 20.69
CA ILE A 132 14.25 -19.37 20.42
C ILE A 132 14.36 -18.60 19.10
N ARG A 133 13.33 -18.71 18.25
CA ARG A 133 13.28 -17.99 16.98
C ARG A 133 13.41 -16.48 17.22
N PRO A 134 14.24 -15.75 16.45
CA PRO A 134 14.59 -14.36 16.75
C PRO A 134 13.36 -13.42 16.80
N GLY A 135 12.34 -13.63 15.95
CA GLY A 135 11.11 -12.83 16.00
C GLY A 135 10.22 -13.13 17.21
N LEU A 136 10.26 -14.35 17.73
CA LEU A 136 9.52 -14.72 18.94
C LEU A 136 10.21 -14.18 20.19
N LEU A 137 11.55 -14.21 20.22
CA LEU A 137 12.34 -13.62 21.30
C LEU A 137 12.09 -12.11 21.44
N ASP A 138 12.03 -11.40 20.31
CA ASP A 138 11.74 -9.96 20.29
C ASP A 138 10.33 -9.66 20.82
N SER A 139 9.36 -10.46 20.39
CA SER A 139 7.98 -10.37 20.89
C SER A 139 7.91 -10.62 22.40
N ILE A 140 8.55 -11.69 22.90
CA ILE A 140 8.63 -12.01 24.34
C ILE A 140 9.21 -10.84 25.13
N ARG A 141 10.31 -10.22 24.65
CA ARG A 141 10.94 -9.08 25.32
C ARG A 141 10.01 -7.86 25.40
N ILE A 142 9.23 -7.62 24.35
CA ILE A 142 8.21 -6.56 24.34
C ILE A 142 7.14 -6.84 25.41
N LEU A 143 6.65 -8.07 25.51
CA LEU A 143 5.68 -8.46 26.54
C LEU A 143 6.25 -8.32 27.96
N GLU A 144 7.49 -8.75 28.21
CA GLU A 144 8.15 -8.58 29.51
C GLU A 144 8.22 -7.09 29.91
N ASN A 145 8.60 -6.21 28.97
CA ASN A 145 8.66 -4.77 29.20
C ASN A 145 7.29 -4.15 29.50
N ILE A 146 6.25 -4.58 28.79
CA ILE A 146 4.87 -4.11 29.02
C ILE A 146 4.41 -4.51 30.43
N TYR A 147 4.67 -5.76 30.85
CA TYR A 147 4.32 -6.23 32.19
C TYR A 147 5.03 -5.42 33.30
N HIS A 148 6.33 -5.17 33.15
CA HIS A 148 7.08 -4.35 34.11
C HIS A 148 6.59 -2.90 34.15
N SER A 149 6.23 -2.31 33.00
CA SER A 149 5.65 -0.96 32.92
C SER A 149 4.31 -0.86 33.67
N GLN A 150 3.51 -1.93 33.68
CA GLN A 150 2.24 -2.00 34.41
C GLN A 150 2.42 -2.06 35.93
N GLN A 151 3.54 -2.59 36.43
CA GLN A 151 3.85 -2.70 37.86
C GLN A 151 4.44 -1.41 38.46
N ILE A 152 4.89 -0.47 37.63
CA ILE A 152 5.52 0.80 38.07
C ILE A 152 4.48 1.91 38.31
N LYS A 153 3.21 1.66 38.03
CA LYS A 153 2.10 2.60 38.22
C LYS A 153 1.37 2.36 39.54
#